data_AF-A0A315T1N5-F1
#
_entry.id   AF-A0A315T1N5-F1
#
_cell.length_a   1.000
_cell.length_b   1.000
_cell.length_c   1.000
_cell.angle_alpha   90.00
_cell.angle_beta   90.00
_cell.angle_gamma   90.00
#
_symmetry.space_group_name_H-M   'P 1'
#
loop_
_entity.id
_entity.type
_entity.pdbx_description
1 polymer ?
#
loop_
_entity_poly.entity_id
_entity_poly.type
_entity_poly.pdbx_seq_one_letter_code
_entity_poly.pdbx_strand_id
1 'polypeptide(L)'
;MDSPPPRHHSATVAFEEANGSEGETMKKHSSKQGSLSSTDVELCTTICVDLAKQVFQLAGEDATGRVIYEHRIKSRQAFHDFLLKLPATVSVLMECGPGAQAWARLLQAKGNLVRILPAQRVAEHRSGAKNDRNDCHAILRAGRDTSIASIPIKSTTALAIQALHRIRRGNIKRHTALGNQIRGLLLEHGVSMPQGDAAINKHVPQALEDASLPLPDLLRELLDELLMDW
;
A
#
# COMPACT_ATOMS: atom_id res chain seq x y z
N MET A 1 -34.84 -7.33 61.07
CA MET A 1 -35.35 -6.03 60.61
C MET A 1 -34.46 -5.00 61.25
N ASP A 2 -33.43 -4.56 60.53
CA ASP A 2 -32.39 -3.74 61.11
C ASP A 2 -31.89 -2.74 60.05
N SER A 3 -32.06 -1.46 60.36
CA SER A 3 -31.53 -0.33 59.60
C SER A 3 -30.90 0.61 60.61
N PRO A 4 -29.67 1.08 60.37
CA PRO A 4 -29.21 2.35 60.90
C PRO A 4 -28.81 3.36 59.80
N PRO A 5 -28.79 4.67 60.14
CA PRO A 5 -28.84 5.78 59.20
C PRO A 5 -27.46 6.37 58.81
N PRO A 6 -27.41 7.31 57.84
CA PRO A 6 -26.16 7.90 57.34
C PRO A 6 -25.90 9.33 57.87
N ARG A 7 -24.63 9.75 57.78
CA ARG A 7 -24.09 11.04 57.26
C ARG A 7 -22.92 11.54 58.08
N HIS A 8 -21.85 11.98 57.40
CA HIS A 8 -21.15 13.22 57.76
C HIS A 8 -20.63 13.94 56.51
N HIS A 9 -20.93 15.24 56.48
CA HIS A 9 -20.42 16.26 55.55
C HIS A 9 -18.98 16.65 55.90
N SER A 10 -18.19 17.04 54.90
CA SER A 10 -17.04 17.94 55.09
C SER A 10 -17.13 19.12 54.13
N ALA A 11 -16.99 20.32 54.71
CA ALA A 11 -16.88 21.59 54.04
C ALA A 11 -15.50 22.21 54.32
N THR A 12 -14.90 22.75 53.26
CA THR A 12 -14.14 24.01 53.13
C THR A 12 -13.27 24.53 54.28
N VAL A 13 -11.97 24.75 54.00
CA VAL A 13 -11.22 25.97 54.40
C VAL A 13 -10.15 26.29 53.33
N ALA A 14 -10.06 27.55 52.93
CA ALA A 14 -9.02 28.15 52.10
C ALA A 14 -7.96 28.86 52.97
N PHE A 15 -6.72 28.99 52.49
CA PHE A 15 -5.72 29.92 53.04
C PHE A 15 -4.74 30.44 51.96
N GLU A 16 -4.31 31.66 52.22
CA GLU A 16 -3.65 32.70 51.42
C GLU A 16 -2.12 32.57 51.16
N GLU A 17 -1.73 33.23 50.06
CA GLU A 17 -0.56 34.10 49.79
C GLU A 17 0.94 33.72 49.99
N ALA A 18 1.64 33.88 48.86
CA ALA A 18 2.79 34.77 48.60
C ALA A 18 4.26 34.29 48.60
N ASN A 19 4.90 34.68 47.49
CA ASN A 19 6.29 35.09 47.25
C ASN A 19 7.42 34.10 46.95
N GLY A 20 7.88 34.17 45.69
CA GLY A 20 9.27 34.58 45.39
C GLY A 20 10.23 33.48 44.94
N SER A 21 10.59 33.46 43.65
CA SER A 21 11.99 33.47 43.18
C SER A 21 12.08 33.39 41.65
N GLU A 22 12.99 34.21 41.13
CA GLU A 22 13.44 34.28 39.74
C GLU A 22 14.13 32.98 39.31
N GLY A 23 14.08 32.65 38.02
CA GLY A 23 15.05 31.71 37.46
C GLY A 23 14.59 30.92 36.24
N GLU A 24 15.24 31.21 35.12
CA GLU A 24 15.48 30.34 33.98
C GLU A 24 14.38 30.08 32.93
N THR A 25 14.65 30.74 31.81
CA THR A 25 14.08 30.57 30.49
C THR A 25 14.25 29.14 29.97
N MET A 26 13.16 28.37 29.95
CA MET A 26 13.08 27.16 29.14
C MET A 26 13.08 27.52 27.64
N LYS A 27 14.26 27.48 27.03
CA LYS A 27 14.39 27.43 25.57
C LYS A 27 13.71 26.15 25.06
N LYS A 28 12.59 26.34 24.37
CA LYS A 28 11.96 25.33 23.52
C LYS A 28 13.04 24.68 22.65
N HIS A 29 13.29 23.38 22.85
CA HIS A 29 14.03 22.57 21.88
C HIS A 29 13.18 22.42 20.62
N SER A 30 13.21 23.46 19.80
CA SER A 30 12.82 23.38 18.39
C SER A 30 13.77 22.39 17.73
N SER A 31 13.23 21.25 17.32
CA SER A 31 13.91 20.26 16.51
C SER A 31 14.36 20.93 15.21
N LYS A 32 15.62 21.37 15.16
CA LYS A 32 16.27 21.80 13.94
C LYS A 32 16.27 20.62 12.96
N GLN A 33 15.46 20.73 11.92
CA GLN A 33 15.64 19.98 10.67
C GLN A 33 16.99 20.39 10.09
N GLY A 34 18.05 19.70 10.50
CA GLY A 34 19.35 19.77 9.86
C GLY A 34 19.30 18.93 8.59
N SER A 35 19.70 19.52 7.47
CA SER A 35 19.99 18.82 6.23
C SER A 35 21.07 17.76 6.50
N LEU A 36 20.67 16.50 6.60
CA LEU A 36 21.59 15.36 6.73
C LEU A 36 22.37 15.20 5.41
N SER A 37 23.69 15.12 5.55
CA SER A 37 24.65 15.15 4.44
C SER A 37 24.94 13.73 3.91
N SER A 38 25.58 13.61 2.75
CA SER A 38 25.95 12.32 2.14
C SER A 38 26.73 11.39 3.09
N THR A 39 27.42 11.96 4.08
CA THR A 39 28.20 11.25 5.11
C THR A 39 27.34 10.35 5.99
N ASP A 40 26.06 10.70 6.22
CA ASP A 40 25.19 9.95 7.15
C ASP A 40 24.72 8.61 6.54
N VAL A 41 24.68 8.52 5.20
CA VAL A 41 24.32 7.29 4.47
C VAL A 41 25.45 6.27 4.51
N GLU A 42 26.71 6.70 4.49
CA GLU A 42 27.88 5.82 4.54
C GLU A 42 28.02 5.09 5.89
N LEU A 43 27.47 5.68 6.95
CA LEU A 43 27.42 5.07 8.29
C LEU A 43 26.30 4.03 8.44
N CYS A 44 25.36 3.99 7.49
CA CYS A 44 24.26 3.02 7.51
C CYS A 44 24.76 1.65 7.05
N THR A 45 24.40 0.61 7.79
CA THR A 45 24.55 -0.79 7.33
C THR A 45 23.35 -1.23 6.51
N THR A 46 22.17 -0.70 6.84
CA THR A 46 20.90 -1.06 6.22
C THR A 46 20.05 0.19 6.02
N ILE A 47 19.44 0.32 4.85
CA ILE A 47 18.45 1.34 4.55
C ILE A 47 17.14 0.69 4.15
N CYS A 48 16.04 1.12 4.75
CA CYS A 48 14.71 0.79 4.28
C CYS A 48 14.15 1.87 3.36
N VAL A 49 13.23 1.47 2.49
CA VAL A 49 12.43 2.38 1.69
C VAL A 49 10.95 2.01 1.79
N ASP A 50 10.14 2.97 2.22
CA ASP A 50 8.70 2.96 1.98
C ASP A 50 8.41 3.59 0.60
N LEU A 51 7.80 2.79 -0.27
CA LEU A 51 7.63 3.10 -1.69
C LEU A 51 6.25 3.69 -1.96
N ALA A 52 6.19 4.90 -2.51
CA ALA A 52 5.00 5.42 -3.17
C ALA A 52 5.27 5.75 -4.65
N LYS A 53 4.28 6.33 -5.33
CA LYS A 53 4.40 6.68 -6.76
C LYS A 53 5.48 7.74 -7.02
N GLN A 54 5.55 8.75 -6.16
CA GLN A 54 6.42 9.93 -6.33
C GLN A 54 7.18 10.36 -5.08
N VAL A 55 6.75 9.89 -3.91
CA VAL A 55 7.35 10.23 -2.62
C VAL A 55 7.88 8.95 -2.00
N PHE A 56 9.11 9.00 -1.50
CA PHE A 56 9.81 7.86 -0.94
C PHE A 56 10.30 8.28 0.43
N GLN A 57 9.91 7.54 1.45
CA GLN A 57 10.45 7.72 2.78
C GLN A 57 11.56 6.69 2.99
N LEU A 58 12.68 7.15 3.54
CA LEU A 58 13.84 6.35 3.84
C LEU A 58 14.14 6.46 5.32
N ALA A 59 14.63 5.36 5.87
CA ALA A 59 15.32 5.35 7.15
C ALA A 59 16.52 4.40 7.05
N GLY A 60 17.62 4.76 7.72
CA GLY A 60 18.85 3.98 7.73
C GLY A 60 19.32 3.71 9.15
N GLU A 61 19.84 2.51 9.37
CA GLU A 61 20.36 2.07 10.65
C GLU A 61 21.83 1.67 10.59
N ASP A 62 22.52 1.88 11.71
CA ASP A 62 23.87 1.37 11.93
C ASP A 62 23.88 -0.13 12.27
N ALA A 63 25.06 -0.68 12.55
CA ALA A 63 25.23 -2.09 12.89
C ALA A 63 24.53 -2.51 14.20
N THR A 64 24.17 -1.55 15.06
CA THR A 64 23.46 -1.81 16.33
C THR A 64 21.94 -1.79 16.15
N GLY A 65 21.45 -1.48 14.94
CA GLY A 65 20.03 -1.31 14.65
C GLY A 65 19.48 0.04 15.14
N ARG A 66 20.34 1.01 15.46
CA ARG A 66 19.91 2.38 15.79
C ARG A 66 19.68 3.14 14.49
N VAL A 67 18.51 3.78 14.37
CA VAL A 67 18.20 4.64 13.23
C VAL A 67 19.04 5.93 13.33
N ILE A 68 19.86 6.17 12.32
CA ILE A 68 20.81 7.29 12.23
C ILE A 68 20.55 8.17 11.00
N TYR A 69 19.74 7.71 10.06
CA TYR A 69 19.40 8.42 8.84
C TYR A 69 17.89 8.39 8.63
N GLU A 70 17.30 9.53 8.29
CA GLU A 70 15.91 9.62 7.82
C GLU A 70 15.86 10.66 6.70
N HIS A 71 15.21 10.31 5.58
CA HIS A 71 15.12 11.22 4.45
C HIS A 71 13.85 11.00 3.64
N ARG A 72 13.29 12.09 3.11
CA ARG A 72 12.09 12.05 2.29
C ARG A 72 12.39 12.60 0.91
N ILE A 73 12.39 11.73 -0.09
CA ILE A 73 12.65 12.07 -1.48
C ILE A 73 11.31 12.25 -2.19
N LYS A 74 11.06 13.42 -2.77
CA LYS A 74 9.77 13.81 -3.36
C LYS A 74 9.70 13.71 -4.89
N SER A 75 10.69 13.06 -5.51
CA SER A 75 10.74 12.84 -6.95
C SER A 75 11.26 11.44 -7.25
N ARG A 76 10.63 10.78 -8.23
CA ARG A 76 11.08 9.48 -8.74
C ARG A 76 12.49 9.54 -9.33
N GLN A 77 12.83 10.63 -10.03
CA GLN A 77 14.17 10.79 -10.60
C GLN A 77 15.21 10.97 -9.49
N ALA A 78 14.94 11.84 -8.52
CA ALA A 78 15.85 12.03 -7.39
C ALA A 78 16.05 10.74 -6.59
N PHE A 79 15.01 9.92 -6.46
CA PHE A 79 15.11 8.62 -5.81
C PHE A 79 15.97 7.63 -6.61
N HIS A 80 15.78 7.57 -7.93
CA HIS A 80 16.64 6.80 -8.81
C HIS A 80 18.12 7.22 -8.68
N ASP A 81 18.41 8.52 -8.73
CA ASP A 81 19.77 9.06 -8.61
C ASP A 81 20.38 8.77 -7.23
N PHE A 82 19.57 8.80 -6.17
CA PHE A 82 19.97 8.38 -4.83
C PHE A 82 20.40 6.90 -4.81
N LEU A 83 19.59 6.00 -5.39
CA LEU A 83 19.90 4.57 -5.42
C LEU A 83 21.18 4.27 -6.23
N LEU A 84 21.44 5.02 -7.30
CA LEU A 84 22.68 4.88 -8.09
C LEU A 84 23.93 5.26 -7.29
N LYS A 85 23.82 6.24 -6.39
CA LYS A 85 24.92 6.70 -5.52
C LYS A 85 25.08 5.87 -4.25
N LEU A 86 24.13 4.98 -3.95
CA LEU A 86 24.14 4.19 -2.73
C LEU A 86 25.35 3.23 -2.71
N PRO A 87 26.21 3.23 -1.68
CA PRO A 87 27.32 2.29 -1.61
C PRO A 87 26.85 0.82 -1.66
N ALA A 88 27.60 -0.07 -2.32
CA ALA A 88 27.23 -1.48 -2.42
C ALA A 88 27.26 -2.22 -1.06
N THR A 89 27.98 -1.67 -0.08
CA THR A 89 28.05 -2.16 1.31
C THR A 89 26.75 -1.99 2.08
N VAL A 90 25.86 -1.09 1.65
CA VAL A 90 24.58 -0.84 2.30
C VAL A 90 23.55 -1.87 1.81
N SER A 91 22.96 -2.59 2.76
CA SER A 91 21.83 -3.48 2.45
C SER A 91 20.53 -2.66 2.32
N VAL A 92 19.63 -3.08 1.43
CA VAL A 92 18.37 -2.37 1.18
C VAL A 92 17.17 -3.25 1.49
N LEU A 93 16.27 -2.70 2.30
CA LEU A 93 14.98 -3.31 2.64
C LEU A 93 13.85 -2.53 1.99
N MET A 94 12.85 -3.24 1.46
CA MET A 94 11.60 -2.62 1.03
C MET A 94 10.43 -3.56 1.25
N GLU A 95 9.26 -3.01 1.52
CA GLU A 95 8.03 -3.80 1.55
C GLU A 95 7.62 -4.22 0.13
N CYS A 96 6.97 -5.38 0.02
CA CYS A 96 6.33 -5.80 -1.22
C CYS A 96 5.21 -4.84 -1.61
N GLY A 97 5.41 -4.15 -2.74
CA GLY A 97 4.40 -3.30 -3.32
C GLY A 97 4.64 -3.02 -4.81
N PRO A 98 3.77 -2.22 -5.44
CA PRO A 98 3.98 -1.73 -6.79
C PRO A 98 5.36 -1.04 -6.90
N GLY A 99 6.14 -1.43 -7.91
CA GLY A 99 7.46 -0.85 -8.17
C GLY A 99 8.63 -1.49 -7.39
N ALA A 100 8.39 -2.18 -6.27
CA ALA A 100 9.45 -2.80 -5.46
C ALA A 100 10.39 -3.70 -6.29
N GLN A 101 9.82 -4.54 -7.15
CA GLN A 101 10.58 -5.45 -8.02
C GLN A 101 11.50 -4.72 -9.00
N ALA A 102 11.14 -3.53 -9.47
CA ALA A 102 11.99 -2.76 -10.39
C ALA A 102 13.19 -2.16 -9.66
N TRP A 103 12.96 -1.54 -8.51
CA TRP A 103 14.02 -0.98 -7.66
C TRP A 103 14.95 -2.05 -7.11
N ALA A 104 14.40 -3.19 -6.70
CA ALA A 104 15.20 -4.30 -6.21
C ALA A 104 16.13 -4.88 -7.29
N ARG A 105 15.66 -5.03 -8.54
CA ARG A 105 16.53 -5.43 -9.64
C ARG A 105 17.64 -4.43 -9.92
N LEU A 106 17.33 -3.13 -9.92
CA LEU A 106 18.31 -2.07 -10.12
C LEU A 106 19.45 -2.15 -9.08
N LEU A 107 19.07 -2.22 -7.81
CA LEU A 107 20.03 -2.31 -6.70
C LEU A 107 20.82 -3.63 -6.70
N GLN A 108 20.16 -4.75 -7.01
CA GLN A 108 20.82 -6.05 -7.15
C GLN A 108 21.86 -6.01 -8.28
N ALA A 109 21.55 -5.42 -9.43
CA ALA A 109 22.50 -5.25 -10.53
C ALA A 109 23.69 -4.34 -10.16
N LYS A 110 23.48 -3.41 -9.21
CA LYS A 110 24.54 -2.55 -8.65
C LYS A 110 25.37 -3.26 -7.56
N GLY A 111 25.05 -4.50 -7.22
CA GLY A 111 25.76 -5.29 -6.20
C GLY A 111 25.29 -5.08 -4.77
N ASN A 112 24.20 -4.36 -4.53
CA ASN A 112 23.62 -4.25 -3.19
C ASN A 112 22.93 -5.54 -2.78
N LEU A 113 23.00 -5.89 -1.50
CA LEU A 113 22.12 -6.89 -0.91
C LEU A 113 20.73 -6.27 -0.76
N VAL A 114 19.72 -6.86 -1.40
CA VAL A 114 18.34 -6.35 -1.36
C VAL A 114 17.40 -7.44 -0.84
N ARG A 115 16.53 -7.07 0.10
CA ARG A 115 15.42 -7.91 0.55
C ARG A 115 14.09 -7.19 0.36
N ILE A 116 13.18 -7.84 -0.36
CA ILE A 116 11.77 -7.46 -0.39
C ILE A 116 11.06 -8.24 0.72
N LEU A 117 10.41 -7.55 1.65
CA LEU A 117 9.71 -8.16 2.78
C LEU A 117 8.20 -8.31 2.49
N PRO A 118 7.54 -9.38 2.95
CA PRO A 118 6.10 -9.52 2.83
C PRO A 118 5.34 -8.43 3.62
N ALA A 119 4.39 -7.77 2.97
CA ALA A 119 3.59 -6.68 3.56
C ALA A 119 2.92 -7.06 4.89
N GLN A 120 2.34 -8.26 4.96
CA GLN A 120 1.70 -8.77 6.17
C GLN A 120 2.68 -8.88 7.34
N ARG A 121 3.92 -9.33 7.07
CA ARG A 121 4.95 -9.49 8.10
C ARG A 121 5.52 -8.14 8.54
N VAL A 122 5.64 -7.18 7.64
CA VAL A 122 5.99 -5.79 7.99
C VAL A 122 4.92 -5.16 8.88
N ALA A 123 3.63 -5.40 8.57
CA ALA A 123 2.52 -4.85 9.35
C ALA A 123 2.52 -5.30 10.82
N GLU A 124 2.92 -6.55 11.10
CA GLU A 124 3.07 -7.09 12.46
C GLU A 124 4.14 -6.35 13.30
N HIS A 125 5.09 -5.67 12.65
CA HIS A 125 6.18 -4.92 13.29
C HIS A 125 5.91 -3.42 13.42
N ARG A 126 4.70 -2.98 13.06
CA ARG A 126 4.32 -1.56 13.13
C ARG A 126 4.07 -1.15 14.57
N SER A 127 4.47 0.07 14.90
CA SER A 127 4.20 0.67 16.21
C SER A 127 3.68 2.10 16.01
N GLY A 128 2.62 2.44 16.73
CA GLY A 128 1.96 3.74 16.61
C GLY A 128 1.09 3.88 15.36
N ALA A 129 0.69 5.13 15.08
CA ALA A 129 -0.17 5.46 13.95
C ALA A 129 0.52 5.22 12.59
N LYS A 130 -0.27 4.90 11.57
CA LYS A 130 0.22 4.71 10.21
C LYS A 130 0.70 6.05 9.61
N ASN A 131 1.96 6.11 9.22
CA ASN A 131 2.57 7.19 8.45
C ASN A 131 3.88 6.69 7.83
N ASP A 132 4.35 7.35 6.78
CA ASP A 132 5.52 6.91 6.00
C ASP A 132 6.77 6.65 6.88
N ARG A 133 6.97 7.47 7.93
CA ARG A 133 8.08 7.33 8.88
C ARG A 133 7.95 6.02 9.66
N ASN A 134 6.82 5.80 10.32
CA ASN A 134 6.56 4.59 11.10
C ASN A 134 6.55 3.33 10.23
N ASP A 135 6.17 3.46 8.95
CA ASP A 135 6.19 2.37 7.98
C ASP A 135 7.65 1.98 7.65
N CYS A 136 8.56 2.95 7.49
CA CYS A 136 10.01 2.69 7.41
C CYS A 136 10.56 1.99 8.67
N HIS A 137 10.21 2.47 9.88
CA HIS A 137 10.63 1.81 11.12
C HIS A 137 10.11 0.37 11.22
N ALA A 138 8.90 0.10 10.74
CA ALA A 138 8.36 -1.26 10.68
C ALA A 138 9.15 -2.15 9.71
N ILE A 139 9.54 -1.64 8.54
CA ILE A 139 10.38 -2.37 7.57
C ILE A 139 11.74 -2.71 8.19
N LEU A 140 12.40 -1.76 8.87
CA LEU A 140 13.68 -2.00 9.54
C LEU A 140 13.55 -3.09 10.61
N ARG A 141 12.53 -2.99 11.49
CA ARG A 141 12.27 -4.02 12.52
C ARG A 141 12.03 -5.39 11.93
N ALA A 142 11.15 -5.49 10.92
CA ALA A 142 10.88 -6.74 10.22
C ALA A 142 12.12 -7.28 9.49
N GLY A 143 13.00 -6.40 9.01
CA GLY A 143 14.27 -6.78 8.39
C GLY A 143 15.22 -7.51 9.34
N ARG A 144 15.17 -7.22 10.63
CA ARG A 144 16.01 -7.87 11.65
C ARG A 144 15.49 -9.26 12.04
N ASP A 145 14.20 -9.53 11.81
CA ASP A 145 13.63 -10.85 12.00
C ASP A 145 14.15 -11.81 10.91
N THR A 146 15.05 -12.70 11.31
CA THR A 146 15.68 -13.70 10.43
C THR A 146 14.72 -14.80 10.00
N SER A 147 13.57 -14.96 10.66
CA SER A 147 12.51 -15.89 10.26
C SER A 147 11.70 -15.40 9.06
N ILE A 148 11.75 -14.09 8.75
CA ILE A 148 11.03 -13.52 7.60
C ILE A 148 11.81 -13.79 6.31
N ALA A 149 11.32 -14.78 5.56
CA ALA A 149 11.78 -15.05 4.21
C ALA A 149 11.53 -13.85 3.27
N SER A 150 12.55 -13.49 2.49
CA SER A 150 12.40 -12.44 1.48
C SER A 150 11.64 -12.95 0.27
N ILE A 151 10.83 -12.08 -0.32
CA ILE A 151 10.17 -12.34 -1.60
C ILE A 151 11.23 -12.34 -2.71
N PRO A 152 11.28 -13.37 -3.57
CA PRO A 152 12.24 -13.44 -4.66
C PRO A 152 12.16 -12.23 -5.59
N ILE A 153 13.32 -11.68 -5.94
CA ILE A 153 13.48 -10.68 -6.98
C ILE A 153 13.32 -11.39 -8.32
N LYS A 154 12.25 -11.06 -9.04
CA LYS A 154 11.87 -11.71 -10.29
C LYS A 154 12.57 -11.04 -11.46
N SER A 155 12.96 -11.83 -12.46
CA SER A 155 13.35 -11.31 -13.77
C SER A 155 12.18 -10.59 -14.45
N THR A 156 12.50 -9.77 -15.45
CA THR A 156 11.48 -9.11 -16.29
C THR A 156 10.58 -10.14 -16.98
N THR A 157 11.15 -11.23 -17.49
CA THR A 157 10.41 -12.34 -18.10
C THR A 157 9.45 -13.01 -17.11
N ALA A 158 9.90 -13.31 -15.89
CA ALA A 158 9.03 -13.91 -14.86
C ALA A 158 7.86 -12.99 -14.48
N LEU A 159 8.09 -11.68 -14.41
CA LEU A 159 7.01 -10.70 -14.22
C LEU A 159 6.04 -10.66 -15.41
N ALA A 160 6.55 -10.75 -16.64
CA ALA A 160 5.73 -10.79 -17.84
C ALA A 160 4.81 -12.02 -17.86
N ILE A 161 5.33 -13.20 -17.51
CA ILE A 161 4.53 -14.44 -17.39
C ILE A 161 3.45 -14.26 -16.30
N GLN A 162 3.80 -13.70 -15.15
CA GLN A 162 2.83 -13.41 -14.09
C GLN A 162 1.74 -12.41 -14.56
N ALA A 163 2.12 -11.41 -15.35
CA ALA A 163 1.19 -10.45 -15.94
C ALA A 163 0.25 -11.14 -16.95
N LEU A 164 0.76 -12.00 -17.82
CA LEU A 164 -0.04 -12.80 -18.75
C LEU A 164 -1.15 -13.58 -18.02
N HIS A 165 -0.80 -14.32 -16.96
CA HIS A 165 -1.79 -15.07 -16.16
C HIS A 165 -2.81 -14.16 -15.46
N ARG A 166 -2.43 -12.94 -15.07
CA ARG A 166 -3.35 -11.97 -14.47
C ARG A 166 -4.31 -11.41 -15.49
N ILE A 167 -3.80 -11.01 -16.66
CA ILE A 167 -4.60 -10.49 -17.78
C ILE A 167 -5.60 -11.56 -18.23
N ARG A 168 -5.14 -12.79 -18.49
CA ARG A 168 -6.03 -13.90 -18.90
C ARG A 168 -7.15 -14.14 -17.89
N ARG A 169 -6.83 -14.22 -16.60
CA ARG A 169 -7.85 -14.37 -15.54
C ARG A 169 -8.81 -13.19 -15.49
N GLY A 170 -8.31 -11.97 -15.67
CA GLY A 170 -9.12 -10.76 -15.76
C GLY A 170 -10.09 -10.81 -16.95
N ASN A 171 -9.60 -11.21 -18.13
CA ASN A 171 -10.41 -11.35 -19.34
C ASN A 171 -11.50 -12.40 -19.16
N ILE A 172 -11.17 -13.57 -18.60
CA ILE A 172 -12.18 -14.62 -18.32
C ILE A 172 -13.27 -14.07 -17.39
N LYS A 173 -12.91 -13.37 -16.31
CA LYS A 173 -13.89 -12.77 -15.39
C LYS A 173 -14.75 -11.70 -16.08
N ARG A 174 -14.14 -10.83 -16.87
CA ARG A 174 -14.86 -9.78 -17.62
C ARG A 174 -15.81 -10.39 -18.64
N HIS A 175 -15.35 -11.37 -19.40
CA HIS A 175 -16.17 -12.11 -20.37
C HIS A 175 -17.38 -12.76 -19.68
N THR A 176 -17.18 -13.51 -18.60
CA THR A 176 -18.32 -14.06 -17.82
C THR A 176 -19.25 -12.96 -17.28
N ALA A 177 -18.72 -11.83 -16.81
CA ALA A 177 -19.53 -10.72 -16.31
C ALA A 177 -20.38 -10.07 -17.42
N LEU A 178 -19.82 -9.84 -18.62
CA LEU A 178 -20.54 -9.33 -19.78
C LEU A 178 -21.68 -10.27 -20.17
N GLY A 179 -21.42 -11.57 -20.24
CA GLY A 179 -22.46 -12.56 -20.55
C GLY A 179 -23.54 -12.64 -19.49
N ASN A 180 -23.21 -12.38 -18.22
CA ASN A 180 -24.22 -12.26 -17.15
C ASN A 180 -25.02 -10.97 -17.28
N GLN A 181 -24.38 -9.86 -17.65
CA GLN A 181 -25.02 -8.56 -17.83
C GLN A 181 -26.02 -8.59 -18.99
N ILE A 182 -25.61 -9.05 -20.17
CA ILE A 182 -26.47 -9.20 -21.36
C ILE A 182 -27.71 -10.04 -21.01
N ARG A 183 -27.50 -11.22 -20.39
CA ARG A 183 -28.61 -12.09 -20.00
C ARG A 183 -29.53 -11.47 -18.97
N GLY A 184 -28.99 -10.73 -18.00
CA GLY A 184 -29.79 -10.00 -17.02
C GLY A 184 -30.68 -8.93 -17.66
N LEU A 185 -30.11 -8.11 -18.55
CA LEU A 185 -30.84 -7.06 -19.25
C LEU A 185 -31.99 -7.61 -20.11
N LEU A 186 -31.75 -8.71 -20.82
CA LEU A 186 -32.77 -9.40 -21.60
C LEU A 186 -33.85 -10.01 -20.69
N LEU A 187 -33.47 -10.57 -19.55
CA LEU A 187 -34.40 -11.19 -18.61
C LEU A 187 -35.36 -10.18 -17.96
N GLU A 188 -34.91 -8.94 -17.69
CA GLU A 188 -35.78 -7.85 -17.22
C GLU A 188 -36.92 -7.53 -18.21
N HIS A 189 -36.71 -7.84 -19.50
CA HIS A 189 -37.71 -7.69 -20.57
C HIS A 189 -38.40 -9.02 -20.91
N GLY A 190 -38.27 -10.05 -20.06
CA GLY A 190 -38.91 -11.34 -20.24
C GLY A 190 -38.24 -12.25 -21.28
N VAL A 191 -37.09 -11.86 -21.83
CA VAL A 191 -36.34 -12.66 -22.80
C VAL A 191 -35.31 -13.52 -22.07
N SER A 192 -35.62 -14.81 -21.91
CA SER A 192 -34.72 -15.77 -21.28
C SER A 192 -33.85 -16.50 -22.31
N MET A 193 -32.61 -16.82 -21.94
CA MET A 193 -31.71 -17.61 -22.79
C MET A 193 -30.76 -18.51 -21.99
N PRO A 194 -30.26 -19.61 -22.60
CA PRO A 194 -29.29 -20.49 -21.96
C PRO A 194 -27.97 -19.79 -21.60
N GLN A 195 -27.24 -20.37 -20.65
CA GLN A 195 -25.88 -19.92 -20.31
C GLN A 195 -24.86 -20.41 -21.35
N GLY A 196 -23.81 -19.61 -21.55
CA GLY A 196 -22.60 -20.02 -22.25
C GLY A 196 -22.39 -19.28 -23.56
N ASP A 197 -21.16 -19.35 -24.08
CA ASP A 197 -20.73 -18.46 -25.14
C ASP A 197 -21.47 -18.68 -26.46
N ALA A 198 -21.71 -19.96 -26.79
CA ALA A 198 -22.52 -20.33 -27.93
C ALA A 198 -23.96 -19.82 -27.83
N ALA A 199 -24.50 -19.71 -26.61
CA ALA A 199 -25.85 -19.21 -26.42
C ALA A 199 -25.91 -17.69 -26.67
N ILE A 200 -24.95 -16.92 -26.16
CA ILE A 200 -24.85 -15.48 -26.41
C ILE A 200 -24.69 -15.21 -27.92
N ASN A 201 -23.69 -15.83 -28.55
CA ASN A 201 -23.37 -15.63 -29.97
C ASN A 201 -24.53 -15.99 -30.92
N LYS A 202 -25.42 -16.89 -30.50
CA LYS A 202 -26.56 -17.31 -31.31
C LYS A 202 -27.81 -16.48 -31.01
N HIS A 203 -28.19 -16.35 -29.75
CA HIS A 203 -29.52 -15.87 -29.38
C HIS A 203 -29.58 -14.34 -29.25
N VAL A 204 -28.47 -13.66 -28.95
CA VAL A 204 -28.48 -12.19 -28.87
C VAL A 204 -28.73 -11.56 -30.24
N PRO A 205 -28.02 -11.91 -31.33
CA PRO A 205 -28.34 -11.36 -32.65
C PRO A 205 -29.79 -11.63 -33.08
N GLN A 206 -30.27 -12.85 -32.83
CA GLN A 206 -31.66 -13.22 -33.13
C GLN A 206 -32.67 -12.36 -32.35
N ALA A 207 -32.40 -12.08 -31.07
CA ALA A 207 -33.26 -11.23 -30.28
C ALA A 207 -33.25 -9.77 -30.76
N LEU A 208 -32.10 -9.27 -31.24
CA LEU A 208 -31.95 -7.92 -31.79
C LEU A 208 -32.68 -7.71 -33.12
N GLU A 209 -32.80 -8.75 -33.95
CA GLU A 209 -33.55 -8.73 -35.22
C GLU A 209 -35.05 -9.00 -35.04
N ASP A 210 -35.46 -9.67 -33.95
CA ASP A 210 -36.86 -10.02 -33.70
C ASP A 210 -37.64 -8.83 -33.14
N ALA A 211 -38.35 -8.13 -34.03
CA ALA A 211 -39.22 -7.01 -33.70
C ALA A 211 -40.46 -7.40 -32.85
N SER A 212 -40.77 -8.69 -32.70
CA SER A 212 -41.87 -9.16 -31.85
C SER A 212 -41.51 -9.17 -30.35
N LEU A 213 -40.21 -9.13 -30.02
CA LEU A 213 -39.74 -9.09 -28.64
C LEU A 213 -39.95 -7.70 -28.01
N PRO A 214 -40.27 -7.63 -26.70
CA PRO A 214 -40.52 -6.38 -25.98
C PRO A 214 -39.21 -5.65 -25.61
N LEU A 215 -38.30 -5.51 -26.57
CA LEU A 215 -37.02 -4.82 -26.41
C LEU A 215 -37.12 -3.42 -27.03
N PRO A 216 -37.02 -2.34 -26.24
CA PRO A 216 -36.96 -0.98 -26.75
C PRO A 216 -35.74 -0.77 -27.66
N ASP A 217 -35.85 0.12 -28.65
CA ASP A 217 -34.76 0.39 -29.62
C ASP A 217 -33.45 0.80 -28.92
N LEU A 218 -33.52 1.63 -27.89
CA LEU A 218 -32.36 2.01 -27.08
C LEU A 218 -31.67 0.78 -26.45
N LEU A 219 -32.43 -0.19 -25.96
CA LEU A 219 -31.84 -1.40 -25.38
C LEU A 219 -31.20 -2.27 -26.47
N ARG A 220 -31.79 -2.31 -27.67
CA ARG A 220 -31.22 -3.05 -28.81
C ARG A 220 -29.86 -2.45 -29.20
N GLU A 221 -29.75 -1.13 -29.28
CA GLU A 221 -28.48 -0.43 -29.53
C GLU A 221 -27.43 -0.75 -28.44
N LEU A 222 -27.80 -0.64 -27.16
CA LEU A 222 -26.87 -0.94 -26.06
C LEU A 222 -26.41 -2.40 -26.03
N LEU A 223 -27.30 -3.34 -26.35
CA LEU A 223 -26.97 -4.76 -26.42
C LEU A 223 -26.08 -5.08 -27.63
N ASP A 224 -26.26 -4.38 -28.75
CA ASP A 224 -25.38 -4.48 -29.92
C ASP A 224 -23.96 -3.99 -29.59
N GLU A 225 -23.84 -2.84 -28.91
CA GLU A 225 -22.54 -2.34 -28.41
C GLU A 225 -21.88 -3.35 -27.44
N LEU A 226 -22.65 -3.90 -26.49
CA LEU A 226 -22.13 -4.92 -25.57
C LEU A 226 -21.70 -6.21 -26.28
N LEU A 227 -22.31 -6.53 -27.42
CA LEU A 227 -21.94 -7.68 -28.24
C LEU A 227 -20.65 -7.43 -29.03
N MET A 228 -20.30 -6.18 -29.35
CA MET A 228 -18.98 -5.87 -29.94
C MET A 228 -17.83 -6.09 -28.95
N ASP A 229 -18.10 -5.92 -27.65
CA ASP A 229 -17.16 -6.13 -26.55
C ASP A 229 -17.11 -7.57 -26.04
N TRP A 230 -18.01 -8.44 -26.54
CA TRP A 230 -18.13 -9.86 -26.20
C TRP A 230 -17.06 -10.71 -26.90
#